data_AF-A0A1Y3TQU9-F1
#
_entry.id   AF-A0A1Y3TQU9-F1
#
_cell.length_a   1.000
_cell.length_b   1.000
_cell.length_c   1.000
_cell.angle_alpha   90.00
_cell.angle_beta   90.00
_cell.angle_gamma   90.00
#
_symmetry.space_group_name_H-M   'P 1'
#
loop_
_entity.id
_entity.type
_entity.pdbx_description
1 polymer ?
#
loop_
_entity_poly.entity_id
_entity_poly.type
_entity_poly.pdbx_seq_one_letter_code
_entity_poly.pdbx_strand_id
1 'polypeptide(L)'
;MQFRREKKVGPTVSLQESLDTGKDDSALTLSDLLQDTACMEETCEKKDDASRLRSLIEALPARERQLVLLRYGLGGQPPLTQSETAQLLGISRSYV
;
A
#
# COMPACT_ATOMS: atom_id res chain seq x y z
N MET A 1 -26.20 17.18 18.32
CA MET A 1 -24.92 17.75 18.80
C MET A 1 -23.77 17.13 18.01
N GLN A 2 -23.27 17.81 16.99
CA GLN A 2 -22.10 17.37 16.20
C GLN A 2 -20.93 18.28 16.54
N PHE A 3 -19.98 17.78 17.33
CA PHE A 3 -18.69 18.44 17.51
C PHE A 3 -17.78 18.06 16.34
N ARG A 4 -17.81 18.87 15.27
CA ARG A 4 -16.77 18.81 14.24
C ARG A 4 -15.54 19.50 14.83
N ARG A 5 -14.61 18.71 15.35
CA ARG A 5 -13.30 19.18 15.80
C ARG A 5 -12.52 19.58 14.54
N GLU A 6 -12.60 20.86 14.16
CA GLU A 6 -11.75 21.42 13.11
C GLU A 6 -10.30 21.25 13.56
N LYS A 7 -9.57 20.36 12.87
CA LYS A 7 -8.11 20.31 12.99
C LYS A 7 -7.62 21.68 12.53
N LYS A 8 -6.96 22.46 13.41
CA LYS A 8 -6.20 23.65 13.02
C LYS A 8 -5.32 23.26 11.84
N VAL A 9 -5.66 23.74 10.65
CA VAL A 9 -4.78 23.64 9.48
C VAL A 9 -3.61 24.55 9.81
N GLY A 10 -2.39 23.98 9.86
CA GLY A 10 -1.18 24.77 10.04
C GLY A 10 -1.01 25.80 8.91
N PRO A 11 -0.15 26.81 9.07
CA PRO A 11 0.10 27.77 7.99
C PRO A 11 0.50 27.03 6.70
N THR A 12 -0.18 27.35 5.60
CA THR A 12 0.17 26.85 4.26
C THR A 12 1.35 27.67 3.72
N VAL A 13 2.34 27.00 3.16
CA VAL A 13 3.57 27.61 2.63
C VAL A 13 3.70 27.26 1.13
N SER A 14 4.25 28.17 0.34
CA SER A 14 4.46 27.95 -1.10
C SER A 14 5.70 27.10 -1.33
N LEU A 15 5.62 26.04 -2.14
CA LEU A 15 6.79 25.22 -2.48
C LEU A 15 7.81 25.99 -3.34
N GLN A 16 7.35 27.02 -4.03
CA GLN A 16 8.13 27.91 -4.88
C GLN A 16 8.77 29.06 -4.10
N GLU A 17 8.66 29.07 -2.77
CA GLU A 17 9.34 30.05 -1.93
C GLU A 17 10.85 29.82 -1.97
N SER A 18 11.60 30.88 -2.31
CA SER A 18 13.06 30.89 -2.38
C SER A 18 13.68 30.98 -0.98
N LEU A 19 14.67 30.14 -0.72
CA LEU A 19 15.38 30.07 0.57
C LEU A 19 16.53 31.08 0.68
N ASP A 20 17.09 31.51 -0.45
CA ASP A 20 18.22 32.44 -0.49
C ASP A 20 17.81 33.89 -0.79
N THR A 21 18.45 34.83 -0.08
CA THR A 21 18.37 36.28 -0.31
C THR A 21 19.75 36.87 -0.67
N GLY A 22 20.66 36.03 -1.17
CA GLY A 22 22.02 36.38 -1.62
C GLY A 22 22.13 36.47 -3.14
N LYS A 23 23.08 37.28 -3.63
CA LYS A 23 23.30 37.69 -5.04
C LYS A 23 23.77 36.59 -6.01
N ASP A 24 23.20 35.38 -5.96
CA ASP A 24 23.47 34.33 -6.94
C ASP A 24 22.18 33.92 -7.66
N ASP A 25 22.23 33.85 -8.99
CA ASP A 25 21.10 33.68 -9.93
C ASP A 25 20.39 32.30 -9.86
N SER A 26 20.62 31.50 -8.82
CA SER A 26 20.02 30.18 -8.63
C SER A 26 19.45 30.03 -7.22
N ALA A 27 18.37 30.76 -6.94
CA ALA A 27 17.67 30.66 -5.65
C ALA A 27 17.05 29.25 -5.47
N LEU A 28 17.51 28.52 -4.46
CA LEU A 28 16.92 27.23 -4.06
C LEU A 28 15.49 27.42 -3.57
N THR A 29 14.57 26.55 -3.99
CA THR A 29 13.17 26.55 -3.54
C THR A 29 12.91 25.48 -2.49
N LEU A 30 11.83 25.61 -1.72
CA LEU A 30 11.39 24.56 -0.80
C LEU A 30 11.13 23.21 -1.52
N SER A 31 10.66 23.22 -2.77
CA SER A 31 10.50 22.01 -3.57
C SER A 31 11.81 21.26 -3.83
N ASP A 32 12.93 21.97 -3.97
CA ASP A 32 14.23 21.35 -4.28
C ASP A 32 14.78 20.53 -3.10
N LEU A 33 14.31 20.81 -1.88
CA LEU A 33 14.69 20.08 -0.66
C LEU A 33 13.76 18.91 -0.33
N LEU A 34 12.60 18.81 -0.98
CA LEU A 34 11.68 17.71 -0.72
C LEU A 34 12.24 16.43 -1.32
N GLN A 35 12.62 15.51 -0.45
CA GLN A 35 13.06 14.19 -0.84
C GLN A 35 11.89 13.39 -1.41
N ASP A 36 12.10 12.74 -2.56
CA ASP A 36 11.20 11.71 -3.04
C ASP A 36 11.29 10.49 -2.10
N THR A 37 10.14 10.04 -1.62
CA THR A 37 10.06 8.86 -0.75
C THR A 37 10.12 7.55 -1.56
N ALA A 38 10.12 7.62 -2.88
CA ALA A 38 10.27 6.46 -3.74
C ALA A 38 11.67 5.82 -3.60
N CYS A 39 11.72 4.61 -3.06
CA CYS A 39 12.90 3.77 -3.03
C CYS A 39 12.81 2.69 -4.11
N MET A 40 13.73 2.72 -5.08
CA MET A 40 13.79 1.72 -6.16
C MET A 40 14.07 0.32 -5.62
N GLU A 41 15.00 0.20 -4.67
CA GLU A 41 15.42 -1.07 -4.07
C GLU A 41 14.22 -1.76 -3.40
N GLU A 42 13.51 -1.07 -2.52
CA GLU A 42 12.28 -1.60 -1.90
C GLU A 42 11.23 -2.01 -2.94
N THR A 43 11.14 -1.28 -4.05
CA THR A 43 10.17 -1.59 -5.10
C THR A 43 10.55 -2.87 -5.84
N CYS A 44 11.84 -3.10 -6.09
CA CYS A 44 12.35 -4.34 -6.67
C CYS A 44 12.17 -5.52 -5.71
N GLU A 45 12.55 -5.36 -4.45
CA GLU A 45 12.38 -6.41 -3.42
C GLU A 45 10.91 -6.84 -3.29
N LYS A 46 9.97 -5.88 -3.23
CA LYS A 46 8.53 -6.16 -3.18
C LYS A 46 8.04 -6.94 -4.41
N LYS A 47 8.62 -6.69 -5.59
CA LYS A 47 8.27 -7.44 -6.81
C LYS A 47 8.80 -8.86 -6.77
N ASP A 48 10.03 -9.05 -6.29
CA ASP A 48 10.64 -10.36 -6.14
C ASP A 48 9.90 -11.20 -5.11
N ASP A 49 9.55 -10.61 -3.96
CA ASP A 49 8.73 -11.25 -2.93
C ASP A 49 7.34 -11.62 -3.46
N ALA A 50 6.69 -10.74 -4.24
CA ALA A 50 5.41 -11.04 -4.86
C ALA A 50 5.51 -12.20 -5.86
N SER A 51 6.58 -12.27 -6.65
CA SER A 51 6.85 -13.36 -7.58
C SER A 51 7.06 -14.68 -6.83
N ARG A 52 7.88 -14.65 -5.78
CA ARG A 52 8.13 -15.80 -4.92
C ARG A 52 6.85 -16.30 -4.25
N LEU A 53 6.03 -15.40 -3.69
CA LEU A 53 4.74 -15.74 -3.09
C LEU A 53 3.82 -16.45 -4.09
N ARG A 54 3.73 -15.97 -5.32
CA ARG A 54 2.93 -16.62 -6.38
C ARG A 54 3.40 -18.05 -6.64
N SER A 55 4.71 -18.26 -6.76
CA SER A 55 5.27 -19.60 -6.98
C SER A 55 4.94 -20.58 -5.85
N LEU A 56 4.98 -20.12 -4.60
CA LEU A 56 4.62 -20.93 -3.42
C LEU A 56 3.13 -21.27 -3.40
N ILE A 57 2.26 -20.32 -3.76
CA ILE A 57 0.82 -20.53 -3.85
C ILE A 57 0.47 -21.51 -4.98
N GLU A 58 1.18 -21.45 -6.10
CA GLU A 58 0.99 -22.38 -7.21
C GLU A 58 1.39 -23.82 -6.85
N ALA A 59 2.37 -23.99 -5.97
CA ALA A 59 2.79 -25.29 -5.46
C ALA A 59 1.81 -25.91 -4.45
N LEU A 60 0.85 -25.14 -3.92
CA LEU A 60 -0.14 -25.65 -2.98
C LEU A 60 -1.12 -26.62 -3.67
N PRO A 61 -1.68 -27.59 -2.92
CA PRO A 61 -2.81 -28.38 -3.36
C PRO A 61 -3.95 -27.49 -3.87
N ALA A 62 -4.67 -27.94 -4.89
CA ALA A 62 -5.71 -27.14 -5.55
C ALA A 62 -6.73 -26.52 -4.57
N ARG A 63 -7.09 -27.26 -3.52
CA ARG A 63 -8.01 -26.81 -2.47
C ARG A 63 -7.44 -25.70 -1.59
N GLU A 64 -6.22 -25.88 -1.09
CA GLU A 64 -5.54 -24.88 -0.25
C GLU A 64 -5.22 -23.62 -1.04
N ARG A 65 -4.77 -23.78 -2.28
CA ARG A 65 -4.58 -22.68 -3.22
C ARG A 65 -5.86 -21.87 -3.40
N GLN A 66 -6.99 -22.52 -3.65
CA GLN A 66 -8.27 -21.84 -3.83
C GLN A 66 -8.70 -21.09 -2.55
N LEU A 67 -8.49 -21.68 -1.38
CA LEU A 67 -8.75 -21.03 -0.09
C LEU A 67 -7.94 -19.75 0.07
N VAL A 68 -6.62 -19.80 -0.15
CA VAL A 68 -5.71 -18.65 -0.03
C VAL A 68 -6.05 -17.55 -1.04
N LEU A 69 -6.32 -17.92 -2.30
CA LEU A 69 -6.70 -16.97 -3.35
C LEU A 69 -7.97 -16.18 -3.00
N LEU A 70 -8.99 -16.87 -2.46
CA LEU A 70 -10.25 -16.24 -2.04
C LEU A 70 -10.08 -15.38 -0.79
N ARG A 71 -9.36 -15.87 0.22
CA ARG A 71 -9.22 -15.18 1.50
C ARG A 71 -8.47 -13.85 1.38
N TYR A 72 -7.46 -13.80 0.52
CA TYR A 72 -6.57 -12.66 0.36
C TYR A 72 -6.79 -11.89 -0.95
N GLY A 73 -7.71 -12.31 -1.82
CA GLY A 73 -8.01 -11.59 -3.07
C GLY A 73 -6.88 -11.64 -4.11
N LEU A 74 -5.99 -12.63 -4.02
CA LEU A 74 -4.79 -12.71 -4.86
C LEU A 74 -5.08 -13.06 -6.33
N GLY A 75 -6.32 -13.43 -6.65
CA GLY A 75 -6.81 -13.69 -8.01
C GLY A 75 -7.48 -12.49 -8.69
N GLY A 76 -7.36 -11.27 -8.15
CA GLY A 76 -8.00 -10.06 -8.69
C GLY A 76 -9.45 -9.86 -8.23
N GLN A 77 -9.95 -10.75 -7.37
CA GLN A 77 -11.23 -10.59 -6.68
C GLN A 77 -11.01 -9.90 -5.33
N PRO A 78 -12.02 -9.22 -4.76
CA PRO A 78 -11.91 -8.68 -3.40
C PRO A 78 -11.68 -9.82 -2.39
N PRO A 79 -10.91 -9.58 -1.31
CA PRO A 79 -10.68 -10.58 -0.27
C PRO A 79 -11.99 -10.92 0.45
N LEU A 80 -12.27 -12.22 0.59
CA LEU A 80 -13.42 -12.72 1.35
C LEU A 80 -13.03 -12.98 2.80
N THR A 81 -13.96 -12.83 3.74
CA THR A 81 -13.76 -13.21 5.15
C THR A 81 -13.66 -14.74 5.32
N GLN A 82 -13.25 -15.20 6.51
CA GLN A 82 -13.22 -16.64 6.82
C GLN A 82 -14.60 -17.29 6.63
N SER A 83 -15.66 -16.64 7.11
CA SER A 83 -17.04 -17.17 7.02
C SER A 83 -17.51 -17.27 5.57
N GLU A 84 -17.25 -16.23 4.77
CA GLU A 84 -17.64 -16.20 3.34
C GLU A 84 -16.86 -17.25 2.55
N THR A 85 -15.55 -17.36 2.79
CA THR A 85 -14.69 -18.36 2.15
C THR A 85 -15.14 -19.78 2.51
N ALA A 86 -15.47 -20.01 3.78
CA ALA A 86 -15.95 -21.29 4.27
C ALA A 86 -17.30 -21.70 3.66
N GLN A 87 -18.24 -20.74 3.56
CA GLN A 87 -19.53 -20.95 2.91
C GLN A 87 -19.38 -21.30 1.43
N LEU A 88 -18.50 -20.58 0.71
CA LEU A 88 -18.25 -20.81 -0.72
C LEU A 88 -17.62 -22.18 -0.97
N LEU A 89 -16.68 -22.60 -0.11
CA LEU A 89 -15.96 -23.87 -0.24
C LEU A 89 -16.66 -25.06 0.42
N GLY A 90 -17.79 -24.86 1.11
CA GLY A 90 -18.53 -25.92 1.79
C GLY A 90 -17.75 -26.57 2.94
N ILE A 91 -16.99 -25.78 3.69
CA ILE A 91 -16.14 -26.23 4.81
C ILE A 91 -16.48 -25.51 6.11
N SER A 92 -15.95 -26.01 7.24
CA SER A 92 -16.12 -25.31 8.51
C SER A 92 -15.31 -24.02 8.52
N ARG A 93 -15.84 -22.97 9.16
CA ARG A 93 -15.10 -21.73 9.37
C ARG A 93 -13.77 -21.96 10.09
N SER A 94 -13.73 -22.90 11.04
CA SER A 94 -12.50 -23.24 11.79
C SER A 94 -11.39 -23.85 10.94
N TYR A 95 -11.72 -24.34 9.74
CA TYR A 95 -10.75 -24.88 8.80
C TYR A 95 -10.09 -23.79 7.96
N VAL A 96 -10.72 -22.60 7.85
CA VAL A 96 -10.24 -21.44 7.07
C VAL A 96 -9.39 -20.50 7.92
#